data_AF-R9N151-F1
#
_entry.id   AF-R9N151-F1
#
_cell.length_a   1.000
_cell.length_b   1.000
_cell.length_c   1.000
_cell.angle_alpha   90.00
_cell.angle_beta   90.00
_cell.angle_gamma   90.00
#
_symmetry.space_group_name_H-M   'P 1'
#
loop_
_entity.id
_entity.type
_entity.pdbx_description
1 polymer ?
#
loop_
_entity_poly.entity_id
_entity_poly.type
_entity_poly.pdbx_seq_one_letter_code
_entity_poly.pdbx_strand_id
1 'polypeptide(L)'
;MKKECLICEAPLVYLESDKIMVCTVCHKKENSKTRCVNGHYVCNECHTKGMDVIIGFCMSETSKSPVWIIKQLMEQSFCHMHGPEHHVMVGAALLTAYKNAGGDIELHQALIEMMNRGKSVPGGACGFWGACGAGISTGMFVSIISNSTPLTVEPFALSHLMTSKALEQIGMAGGPRCCKRDSFLSILAAIDFVQQHFQISMEKTEIVCGYSAQNNQCIGKQCPFSR
;
A
#
# COMPACT_ATOMS: atom_id res chain seq x y z
N MET A 1 -8.53 -21.15 11.70
CA MET A 1 -9.02 -20.29 10.61
C MET A 1 -8.15 -19.05 10.56
N LYS A 2 -7.82 -18.53 9.36
CA LYS A 2 -7.00 -17.31 9.24
C LYS A 2 -7.88 -16.09 9.52
N LYS A 3 -7.35 -15.14 10.30
CA LYS A 3 -8.07 -13.97 10.83
C LYS A 3 -8.33 -12.95 9.71
N GLU A 4 -9.58 -12.60 9.43
CA GLU A 4 -9.93 -11.53 8.47
C GLU A 4 -10.59 -10.32 9.13
N CYS A 5 -11.62 -10.53 9.94
CA CYS A 5 -12.24 -9.45 10.70
C CYS A 5 -11.35 -8.98 11.87
N LEU A 6 -11.14 -7.66 11.99
CA LEU A 6 -10.36 -7.06 13.09
C LEU A 6 -10.99 -7.23 14.48
N ILE A 7 -12.27 -7.58 14.57
CA ILE A 7 -13.00 -7.71 15.85
C ILE A 7 -13.15 -9.17 16.29
N CYS A 8 -13.52 -10.05 15.36
CA CYS A 8 -13.90 -11.43 15.67
C CYS A 8 -13.19 -12.48 14.82
N GLU A 9 -12.24 -12.05 13.96
CA GLU A 9 -11.41 -12.90 13.11
C GLU A 9 -12.16 -13.68 12.01
N ALA A 10 -13.49 -13.64 12.03
CA ALA A 10 -14.35 -14.31 11.06
C ALA A 10 -14.16 -13.75 9.63
N PRO A 11 -14.50 -14.54 8.59
CA PRO A 11 -14.36 -14.13 7.19
C PRO A 11 -15.12 -12.84 6.85
N LEU A 12 -14.58 -12.10 5.88
CA LEU A 12 -15.26 -10.96 5.28
C LEU A 12 -16.19 -11.40 4.14
N VAL A 13 -17.31 -10.67 4.00
CA VAL A 13 -18.23 -10.77 2.87
C VAL A 13 -18.27 -9.44 2.13
N TYR A 14 -18.36 -9.56 0.81
CA TYR A 14 -18.48 -8.45 -0.13
C TYR A 14 -19.92 -8.38 -0.65
N LEU A 15 -20.52 -7.20 -0.58
CA LEU A 15 -21.91 -6.93 -0.91
C LEU A 15 -22.01 -6.37 -2.33
N GLU A 16 -23.13 -6.66 -3.01
CA GLU A 16 -23.40 -6.14 -4.36
C GLU A 16 -23.66 -4.62 -4.34
N SER A 17 -24.35 -4.14 -3.31
CA SER A 17 -24.71 -2.74 -3.11
C SER A 17 -24.17 -2.18 -1.79
N ASP A 18 -23.96 -0.87 -1.77
CA ASP A 18 -23.56 -0.14 -0.57
C ASP A 18 -24.62 -0.27 0.51
N LYS A 19 -24.17 -0.53 1.74
CA LYS A 19 -25.02 -0.47 2.93
C LYS A 19 -24.43 0.52 3.92
N ILE A 20 -25.30 1.22 4.62
CA ILE A 20 -24.90 2.01 5.78
C ILE A 20 -24.39 1.05 6.84
N MET A 21 -23.12 1.18 7.18
CA MET A 21 -22.46 0.41 8.23
C MET A 21 -22.08 1.34 9.39
N VAL A 22 -22.06 0.77 10.60
CA VAL A 22 -21.58 1.46 11.81
C VAL A 22 -20.22 0.86 12.17
N CYS A 23 -19.18 1.69 12.25
CA CYS A 23 -17.87 1.23 12.69
C CYS A 23 -17.97 0.69 14.13
N THR A 24 -17.52 -0.55 14.34
CA THR A 24 -17.53 -1.20 15.66
C THR A 24 -16.60 -0.52 16.67
N VAL A 25 -15.62 0.27 16.19
CA VAL A 25 -14.61 0.94 17.03
C VAL A 25 -15.00 2.38 17.38
N CYS A 26 -15.38 3.20 16.40
CA CYS A 26 -15.67 4.63 16.61
C CYS A 26 -17.14 5.02 16.44
N HIS A 27 -18.02 4.07 16.11
CA HIS A 27 -19.46 4.28 15.90
C HIS A 27 -19.86 5.26 14.79
N LYS A 28 -18.91 5.71 13.97
CA LYS A 28 -19.18 6.48 12.75
C LYS A 28 -20.04 5.65 11.78
N LYS A 29 -20.99 6.31 11.12
CA LYS A 29 -21.83 5.76 10.05
C LYS A 29 -21.27 6.14 8.68
N GLU A 30 -21.01 5.17 7.83
CA GLU A 30 -20.62 5.39 6.44
C GLU A 30 -21.06 4.23 5.54
N ASN A 31 -21.10 4.47 4.23
CA ASN A 31 -21.44 3.43 3.27
C ASN A 31 -20.25 2.48 3.09
N SER A 32 -20.54 1.17 3.05
CA SER A 32 -19.55 0.15 2.78
C SER A 32 -20.18 -1.03 2.04
N LYS A 33 -19.38 -1.63 1.14
CA LYS A 33 -19.67 -2.91 0.49
C LYS A 33 -19.00 -4.11 1.17
N THR A 34 -18.34 -3.90 2.31
CA THR A 34 -17.60 -4.94 3.02
C THR A 34 -17.99 -4.97 4.48
N ARG A 35 -18.22 -6.18 5.01
CA ARG A 35 -18.42 -6.46 6.44
C ARG A 35 -17.99 -7.88 6.77
N CYS A 36 -17.82 -8.24 8.03
CA CYS A 36 -17.65 -9.67 8.37
C CYS A 36 -18.98 -10.42 8.36
N VAL A 37 -18.93 -11.76 8.30
CA VAL A 37 -20.12 -12.63 8.37
C VAL A 37 -20.98 -12.40 9.62
N ASN A 38 -20.38 -11.92 10.71
CA ASN A 38 -21.06 -11.57 11.97
C ASN A 38 -21.53 -10.10 12.03
N GLY A 39 -21.38 -9.34 10.94
CA GLY A 39 -21.86 -7.95 10.82
C GLY A 39 -20.89 -6.86 11.26
N HIS A 40 -19.70 -7.20 11.77
CA HIS A 40 -18.71 -6.19 12.16
C HIS A 40 -18.18 -5.41 10.95
N TYR A 41 -17.90 -4.13 11.18
CA TYR A 41 -17.31 -3.21 10.22
C TYR A 41 -16.32 -2.29 10.94
N VAL A 42 -15.17 -2.02 10.33
CA VAL A 42 -14.17 -1.08 10.86
C VAL A 42 -13.85 -0.08 9.75
N CYS A 43 -14.08 1.20 10.01
CA CYS A 43 -13.81 2.28 9.04
C CYS A 43 -12.31 2.41 8.77
N ASN A 44 -11.96 3.04 7.64
CA ASN A 44 -10.55 3.25 7.25
C ASN A 44 -9.77 4.03 8.32
N GLU A 45 -10.38 5.03 8.97
CA GLU A 45 -9.74 5.79 10.06
C GLU A 45 -9.35 4.90 11.24
N CYS A 46 -10.21 3.97 11.65
CA CYS A 46 -9.91 3.04 12.73
C CYS A 46 -8.92 1.95 12.30
N HIS A 47 -9.00 1.50 11.05
CA HIS A 47 -8.07 0.53 10.47
C HIS A 47 -6.63 1.06 10.39
N THR A 48 -6.50 2.39 10.24
CA THR A 48 -5.21 3.09 10.10
C THR A 48 -4.72 3.73 11.41
N LYS A 49 -5.38 3.46 12.55
CA LYS A 49 -4.89 3.91 13.86
C LYS A 49 -3.52 3.29 14.16
N GLY A 50 -2.59 4.11 14.68
CA GLY A 50 -1.23 3.68 15.01
C GLY A 50 -0.22 3.80 13.86
N MET A 51 -0.63 4.26 12.68
CA MET A 51 0.27 4.49 11.55
C MET A 51 1.26 5.63 11.76
N ASP A 52 1.13 6.44 12.82
CA ASP A 52 2.12 7.47 13.18
C ASP A 52 3.51 6.84 13.47
N VAL A 53 3.53 5.55 13.84
CA VAL A 53 4.76 4.74 13.97
C VAL A 53 5.53 4.64 12.64
N ILE A 54 4.85 4.72 11.49
CA ILE A 54 5.50 4.69 10.16
C ILE A 54 6.48 5.85 10.02
N ILE A 55 6.09 7.06 10.42
CA ILE A 55 6.95 8.24 10.31
C ILE A 55 8.18 8.06 11.18
N GLY A 56 7.99 7.69 12.45
CA GLY A 56 9.09 7.45 13.39
C GLY A 56 10.08 6.40 12.88
N PHE A 57 9.56 5.27 12.39
CA PHE A 57 10.37 4.21 11.78
C PHE A 57 11.17 4.73 10.57
N CYS A 58 10.49 5.29 9.57
CA CYS A 58 11.07 5.80 8.34
C CYS A 58 12.11 6.91 8.57
N MET A 59 11.96 7.73 9.61
CA MET A 59 12.92 8.79 9.95
C MET A 59 14.21 8.25 10.60
N SER A 60 14.15 7.07 11.22
CA SER A 60 15.30 6.39 11.82
C SER A 60 15.97 5.38 10.89
N GLU A 61 15.35 5.13 9.73
CA GLU A 61 15.77 4.08 8.80
C GLU A 61 16.82 4.57 7.79
N THR A 62 17.83 3.74 7.52
CA THR A 62 18.99 4.09 6.67
C THR A 62 19.13 3.18 5.43
N SER A 63 18.32 2.12 5.33
CA SER A 63 18.29 1.18 4.22
C SER A 63 17.92 1.88 2.92
N LYS A 64 18.59 1.49 1.84
CA LYS A 64 18.28 1.91 0.47
C LYS A 64 17.31 0.96 -0.22
N SER A 65 16.89 -0.12 0.46
CA SER A 65 15.99 -1.12 -0.11
C SER A 65 14.55 -0.87 0.33
N PRO A 66 13.67 -0.35 -0.55
CA PRO A 66 12.27 -0.15 -0.20
C PRO A 66 11.55 -1.47 0.11
N VAL A 67 12.04 -2.59 -0.45
CA VAL A 67 11.57 -3.95 -0.14
C VAL A 67 11.91 -4.36 1.29
N TRP A 68 13.09 -4.00 1.80
CA TRP A 68 13.44 -4.25 3.20
C TRP A 68 12.56 -3.40 4.12
N ILE A 69 12.41 -2.10 3.82
CA ILE A 69 11.66 -1.14 4.63
C ILE A 69 10.20 -1.56 4.74
N ILE A 70 9.57 -1.92 3.62
CA ILE A 70 8.17 -2.36 3.63
C ILE A 70 7.99 -3.65 4.44
N LYS A 71 8.96 -4.60 4.41
CA LYS A 71 8.87 -5.84 5.19
C LYS A 71 8.88 -5.53 6.69
N GLN A 72 9.73 -4.62 7.14
CA GLN A 72 9.77 -4.19 8.55
C GLN A 72 8.47 -3.49 8.99
N LEU A 73 7.88 -2.66 8.12
CA LEU A 73 6.57 -2.07 8.36
C LEU A 73 5.45 -3.12 8.41
N MET A 74 5.53 -4.15 7.56
CA MET A 74 4.56 -5.25 7.52
C MET A 74 4.65 -6.20 8.73
N GLU A 75 5.74 -6.16 9.49
CA GLU A 75 5.93 -6.91 10.74
C GLU A 75 5.36 -6.18 11.97
N GLN A 76 5.02 -4.89 11.83
CA GLN A 76 4.44 -4.11 12.91
C GLN A 76 3.02 -4.56 13.24
N SER A 77 2.63 -4.45 14.51
CA SER A 77 1.33 -4.92 15.01
C SER A 77 0.12 -4.20 14.40
N PHE A 78 0.30 -3.00 13.85
CA PHE A 78 -0.75 -2.28 13.14
C PHE A 78 -1.01 -2.84 11.73
N CYS A 79 -0.07 -3.61 11.17
CA CYS A 79 -0.17 -4.06 9.79
C CYS A 79 -0.90 -5.39 9.67
N HIS A 80 -2.12 -5.34 9.13
CA HIS A 80 -2.91 -6.54 8.88
C HIS A 80 -2.49 -7.25 7.59
N MET A 81 -3.00 -8.48 7.38
CA MET A 81 -2.76 -9.22 6.13
C MET A 81 -3.31 -8.48 4.91
N HIS A 82 -4.51 -7.92 5.07
CA HIS A 82 -5.19 -7.08 4.09
C HIS A 82 -5.64 -5.80 4.79
N GLY A 83 -5.47 -4.66 4.14
CA GLY A 83 -5.91 -3.38 4.70
C GLY A 83 -5.28 -2.16 4.01
N PRO A 84 -5.88 -0.98 4.22
CA PRO A 84 -5.47 0.27 3.58
C PRO A 84 -4.12 0.82 4.09
N GLU A 85 -3.48 0.22 5.09
CA GLU A 85 -2.15 0.63 5.55
C GLU A 85 -1.13 0.58 4.41
N HIS A 86 -1.28 -0.39 3.51
CA HIS A 86 -0.43 -0.57 2.34
C HIS A 86 -0.50 0.59 1.35
N HIS A 87 -1.56 1.39 1.38
CA HIS A 87 -1.72 2.56 0.51
C HIS A 87 -0.76 3.70 0.91
N VAL A 88 -0.31 3.71 2.17
CA VAL A 88 0.68 4.66 2.71
C VAL A 88 2.05 4.00 2.78
N MET A 89 2.14 2.78 3.33
CA MET A 89 3.42 2.13 3.62
C MET A 89 4.28 1.94 2.36
N VAL A 90 3.68 1.67 1.19
CA VAL A 90 4.43 1.51 -0.07
C VAL A 90 5.17 2.79 -0.42
N GLY A 91 4.46 3.91 -0.50
CA GLY A 91 5.07 5.19 -0.80
C GLY A 91 6.00 5.68 0.30
N ALA A 92 5.71 5.41 1.57
CA ALA A 92 6.61 5.72 2.68
C ALA A 92 7.94 4.96 2.56
N ALA A 93 7.89 3.67 2.25
CA ALA A 93 9.08 2.86 2.01
C ALA A 93 9.90 3.34 0.81
N LEU A 94 9.23 3.75 -0.27
CA LEU A 94 9.88 4.33 -1.45
C LEU A 94 10.52 5.69 -1.16
N LEU A 95 9.85 6.59 -0.44
CA LEU A 95 10.41 7.89 -0.05
C LEU A 95 11.66 7.74 0.82
N THR A 96 11.61 6.87 1.82
CA THR A 96 12.76 6.59 2.70
C THR A 96 13.93 6.02 1.91
N ALA A 97 13.69 4.98 1.10
CA ALA A 97 14.75 4.39 0.28
C ALA A 97 15.32 5.38 -0.74
N TYR A 98 14.48 6.21 -1.36
CA TYR A 98 14.88 7.24 -2.31
C TYR A 98 15.82 8.26 -1.66
N LYS A 99 15.45 8.79 -0.47
CA LYS A 99 16.32 9.69 0.30
C LYS A 99 17.65 9.02 0.63
N ASN A 100 17.60 7.78 1.13
CA ASN A 100 18.80 7.04 1.53
C ASN A 100 19.70 6.70 0.33
N ALA A 101 19.13 6.57 -0.86
CA ALA A 101 19.85 6.38 -2.12
C ALA A 101 20.46 7.68 -2.70
N GLY A 102 20.31 8.83 -2.02
CA GLY A 102 20.84 10.12 -2.44
C GLY A 102 19.83 11.01 -3.17
N GLY A 103 18.56 10.62 -3.20
CA GLY A 103 17.48 11.43 -3.74
C GLY A 103 17.22 12.68 -2.89
N ASP A 104 17.01 13.82 -3.57
CA ASP A 104 16.81 15.11 -2.91
C ASP A 104 15.35 15.32 -2.51
N ILE A 105 15.05 15.10 -1.23
CA ILE A 105 13.76 15.39 -0.60
C ILE A 105 13.90 15.76 0.88
N GLU A 106 12.95 16.55 1.39
CA GLU A 106 12.70 16.71 2.82
C GLU A 106 11.82 15.55 3.33
N LEU A 107 12.48 14.50 3.81
CA LEU A 107 11.83 13.21 4.08
C LEU A 107 10.62 13.33 5.03
N HIS A 108 10.75 14.09 6.12
CA HIS A 108 9.66 14.24 7.09
C HIS A 108 8.39 14.85 6.45
N GLN A 109 8.55 15.91 5.66
CA GLN A 109 7.44 16.56 4.96
C GLN A 109 6.85 15.63 3.89
N ALA A 110 7.70 14.92 3.15
CA ALA A 110 7.27 13.95 2.15
C ALA A 110 6.46 12.80 2.77
N LEU A 111 6.86 12.30 3.95
CA LEU A 111 6.14 11.24 4.67
C LEU A 111 4.76 11.71 5.17
N ILE A 112 4.66 12.93 5.68
CA ILE A 112 3.36 13.53 6.06
C ILE A 112 2.44 13.61 4.85
N GLU A 113 2.95 14.10 3.73
CA GLU A 113 2.16 14.21 2.50
C GLU A 113 1.72 12.84 1.97
N MET A 114 2.62 11.86 1.97
CA MET A 114 2.30 10.47 1.63
C MET A 114 1.21 9.91 2.53
N MET A 115 1.28 10.17 3.84
CA MET A 115 0.27 9.71 4.78
C MET A 115 -1.10 10.33 4.49
N ASN A 116 -1.16 11.63 4.22
CA ASN A 116 -2.40 12.33 3.90
C ASN A 116 -3.04 11.80 2.60
N ARG A 117 -2.24 11.66 1.54
CA ARG A 117 -2.70 11.16 0.24
C ARG A 117 -3.10 9.69 0.31
N GLY A 118 -2.27 8.83 0.90
CA GLY A 118 -2.51 7.40 0.96
C GLY A 118 -3.72 7.02 1.81
N LYS A 119 -3.97 7.71 2.93
CA LYS A 119 -5.18 7.52 3.77
C LYS A 119 -6.48 7.87 3.03
N SER A 120 -6.40 8.71 2.00
CA SER A 120 -7.55 9.11 1.19
C SER A 120 -7.98 8.04 0.17
N VAL A 121 -7.16 7.00 -0.04
CA VAL A 121 -7.52 5.86 -0.91
C VAL A 121 -8.32 4.83 -0.09
N PRO A 122 -9.59 4.58 -0.43
CA PRO A 122 -10.43 3.71 0.39
C PRO A 122 -10.00 2.25 0.30
N GLY A 123 -10.17 1.51 1.40
CA GLY A 123 -10.07 0.06 1.39
C GLY A 123 -10.98 -0.55 0.31
N GLY A 124 -10.45 -1.54 -0.43
CA GLY A 124 -11.18 -2.21 -1.50
C GLY A 124 -11.11 -1.52 -2.87
N ALA A 125 -10.46 -0.36 -3.02
CA ALA A 125 -10.25 0.29 -4.32
C ALA A 125 -9.65 -0.66 -5.38
N CYS A 126 -8.77 -1.59 -4.97
CA CYS A 126 -8.22 -2.63 -5.85
C CYS A 126 -9.29 -3.48 -6.55
N GLY A 127 -10.35 -3.87 -5.85
CA GLY A 127 -11.41 -4.72 -6.38
C GLY A 127 -12.61 -3.95 -6.91
N PHE A 128 -12.93 -2.79 -6.33
CA PHE A 128 -14.12 -2.01 -6.70
C PHE A 128 -13.85 -0.94 -7.76
N TRP A 129 -12.64 -0.41 -7.85
CA TRP A 129 -12.27 0.62 -8.83
C TRP A 129 -11.31 0.10 -9.91
N GLY A 130 -10.72 -1.08 -9.69
CA GLY A 130 -9.64 -1.60 -10.55
C GLY A 130 -8.29 -0.89 -10.34
N ALA A 131 -8.17 -0.06 -9.30
CA ALA A 131 -6.97 0.71 -9.01
C ALA A 131 -6.47 0.37 -7.60
N CYS A 132 -5.49 -0.51 -7.51
CA CYS A 132 -4.95 -0.95 -6.23
C CYS A 132 -4.24 0.20 -5.51
N GLY A 133 -4.56 0.41 -4.23
CA GLY A 133 -3.98 1.50 -3.45
C GLY A 133 -2.47 1.41 -3.27
N ALA A 134 -1.89 0.20 -3.28
CA ALA A 134 -0.43 0.03 -3.33
C ALA A 134 0.17 0.57 -4.64
N GLY A 135 -0.50 0.35 -5.78
CA GLY A 135 -0.09 0.88 -7.09
C GLY A 135 -0.30 2.39 -7.19
N ILE A 136 -1.40 2.92 -6.67
CA ILE A 136 -1.63 4.37 -6.59
C ILE A 136 -0.56 5.05 -5.72
N SER A 137 -0.14 4.40 -4.63
CA SER A 137 0.90 4.89 -3.72
C SER A 137 2.22 5.20 -4.44
N THR A 138 2.60 4.44 -5.48
CA THR A 138 3.82 4.70 -6.25
C THR A 138 3.72 5.97 -7.09
N GLY A 139 2.55 6.25 -7.66
CA GLY A 139 2.26 7.51 -8.33
C GLY A 139 2.28 8.70 -7.37
N MET A 140 1.73 8.53 -6.17
CA MET A 140 1.82 9.54 -5.10
C MET A 140 3.27 9.81 -4.72
N PHE A 141 4.09 8.76 -4.62
CA PHE A 141 5.52 8.87 -4.36
C PHE A 141 6.23 9.67 -5.47
N VAL A 142 6.04 9.32 -6.74
CA VAL A 142 6.63 10.06 -7.87
C VAL A 142 6.14 11.50 -7.89
N SER A 143 4.86 11.75 -7.62
CA SER A 143 4.30 13.09 -7.53
C SER A 143 4.96 13.93 -6.44
N ILE A 144 5.26 13.34 -5.28
CA ILE A 144 5.92 14.04 -4.17
C ILE A 144 7.38 14.37 -4.52
N ILE A 145 8.18 13.40 -4.99
CA ILE A 145 9.61 13.63 -5.27
C ILE A 145 9.83 14.59 -6.46
N SER A 146 8.83 14.76 -7.32
CA SER A 146 8.89 15.64 -8.50
C SER A 146 8.10 16.95 -8.33
N ASN A 147 7.52 17.19 -7.15
CA ASN A 147 6.65 18.35 -6.89
C ASN A 147 5.51 18.49 -7.92
N SER A 148 4.95 17.37 -8.36
CA SER A 148 3.90 17.36 -9.38
C SER A 148 2.62 18.04 -8.88
N THR A 149 2.04 18.85 -9.75
CA THR A 149 0.69 19.42 -9.61
C THR A 149 -0.10 19.18 -10.89
N PRO A 150 -1.44 19.44 -10.90
CA PRO A 150 -2.23 19.38 -12.13
C PRO A 150 -1.76 20.33 -13.24
N LEU A 151 -0.88 21.30 -12.94
CA LEU A 151 -0.35 22.28 -13.89
C LEU A 151 1.09 21.98 -14.33
N THR A 152 1.79 21.07 -13.65
CA THR A 152 3.12 20.62 -14.09
C THR A 152 2.98 19.72 -15.31
N VAL A 153 3.93 19.79 -16.26
CA VAL A 153 3.85 19.01 -17.51
C VAL A 153 4.48 17.62 -17.32
N GLU A 154 5.80 17.56 -17.16
CA GLU A 154 6.53 16.30 -17.05
C GLU A 154 6.25 15.56 -15.72
N PRO A 155 6.32 16.19 -14.53
CA PRO A 155 5.99 15.54 -13.27
C PRO A 155 4.58 14.91 -13.23
N PHE A 156 3.60 15.57 -13.84
CA PHE A 156 2.24 15.04 -13.99
C PHE A 156 2.23 13.75 -14.82
N ALA A 157 2.86 13.77 -16.00
CA ALA A 157 2.99 12.60 -16.84
C ALA A 157 3.70 11.45 -16.12
N LEU A 158 4.82 11.71 -15.45
CA LEU A 158 5.59 10.69 -14.73
C LEU A 158 4.78 10.05 -13.59
N SER A 159 4.01 10.84 -12.84
CA SER A 159 3.16 10.33 -11.75
C SER A 159 2.08 9.37 -12.27
N HIS A 160 1.46 9.70 -13.39
CA HIS A 160 0.47 8.85 -14.06
C HIS A 160 1.11 7.59 -14.64
N LEU A 161 2.25 7.71 -15.32
CA LEU A 161 2.98 6.58 -15.89
C LEU A 161 3.46 5.61 -14.81
N MET A 162 3.93 6.13 -13.67
CA MET A 162 4.32 5.29 -12.54
C MET A 162 3.12 4.49 -11.99
N THR A 163 1.98 5.15 -11.79
CA THR A 163 0.75 4.47 -11.37
C THR A 163 0.36 3.38 -12.37
N SER A 164 0.36 3.72 -13.66
CA SER A 164 0.03 2.80 -14.76
C SER A 164 0.92 1.57 -14.75
N LYS A 165 2.25 1.76 -14.67
CA LYS A 165 3.23 0.67 -14.65
C LYS A 165 3.03 -0.24 -13.43
N ALA A 166 2.79 0.31 -12.24
CA ALA A 166 2.52 -0.49 -11.06
C ALA A 166 1.20 -1.29 -11.20
N LEU A 167 0.14 -0.66 -11.72
CA LEU A 167 -1.14 -1.33 -11.94
C LEU A 167 -1.09 -2.39 -13.04
N GLU A 168 -0.27 -2.20 -14.08
CA GLU A 168 0.00 -3.21 -15.09
C GLU A 168 0.59 -4.48 -14.45
N GLN A 169 1.64 -4.33 -13.64
CA GLN A 169 2.27 -5.46 -12.94
C GLN A 169 1.28 -6.20 -12.02
N ILE A 170 0.43 -5.45 -11.30
CA ILE A 170 -0.62 -6.03 -10.46
C ILE A 170 -1.67 -6.76 -11.32
N GLY A 171 -2.12 -6.14 -12.40
CA GLY A 171 -3.12 -6.71 -13.31
C GLY A 171 -2.65 -8.00 -13.97
N MET A 172 -1.38 -8.05 -14.38
CA MET A 172 -0.76 -9.26 -14.95
C MET A 172 -0.63 -10.40 -13.93
N ALA A 173 -0.33 -10.08 -12.66
CA ALA A 173 -0.29 -11.08 -11.60
C ALA A 173 -1.69 -11.59 -11.19
N GLY A 174 -2.72 -10.75 -11.36
CA GLY A 174 -4.11 -11.12 -11.15
C GLY A 174 -4.52 -11.32 -9.70
N GLY A 175 -5.76 -11.77 -9.53
CA GLY A 175 -6.41 -11.99 -8.23
C GLY A 175 -6.46 -13.46 -7.81
N PRO A 176 -7.09 -13.77 -6.66
CA PRO A 176 -7.76 -12.84 -5.73
C PRO A 176 -6.81 -11.92 -4.95
N ARG A 177 -7.38 -10.95 -4.20
CA ARG A 177 -6.70 -9.87 -3.46
C ARG A 177 -5.46 -10.35 -2.68
N CYS A 178 -4.37 -9.59 -2.71
CA CYS A 178 -3.23 -9.80 -1.82
C CYS A 178 -2.43 -8.50 -1.63
N CYS A 179 -2.69 -7.78 -0.53
CA CYS A 179 -2.01 -6.50 -0.24
C CYS A 179 -0.48 -6.64 -0.19
N LYS A 180 0.05 -7.77 0.30
CA LYS A 180 1.50 -8.02 0.36
C LYS A 180 2.12 -8.17 -1.04
N ARG A 181 1.52 -9.00 -1.90
CA ARG A 181 1.99 -9.21 -3.28
C ARG A 181 1.93 -7.90 -4.07
N ASP A 182 0.81 -7.19 -3.97
CA ASP A 182 0.59 -5.98 -4.75
C ASP A 182 1.54 -4.85 -4.31
N SER A 183 1.88 -4.77 -3.01
CA SER A 183 2.95 -3.89 -2.51
C SER A 183 4.31 -4.24 -3.09
N PHE A 184 4.70 -5.52 -3.13
CA PHE A 184 5.98 -5.93 -3.69
C PHE A 184 6.06 -5.65 -5.19
N LEU A 185 5.03 -5.98 -5.98
CA LEU A 185 4.98 -5.65 -7.41
C LEU A 185 5.11 -4.15 -7.66
N SER A 186 4.37 -3.35 -6.88
CA SER A 186 4.40 -1.88 -6.97
C SER A 186 5.79 -1.33 -6.68
N ILE A 187 6.45 -1.81 -5.63
CA ILE A 187 7.80 -1.38 -5.25
C ILE A 187 8.83 -1.76 -6.31
N LEU A 188 8.80 -3.00 -6.83
CA LEU A 188 9.73 -3.42 -7.87
C LEU A 188 9.59 -2.59 -9.14
N ALA A 189 8.35 -2.30 -9.56
CA ALA A 189 8.08 -1.41 -10.68
C ALA A 189 8.62 0.01 -10.42
N ALA A 190 8.47 0.52 -9.20
CA ALA A 190 8.93 1.86 -8.82
C ALA A 190 10.45 1.97 -8.75
N ILE A 191 11.17 0.94 -8.29
CA ILE A 191 12.64 0.91 -8.33
C ILE A 191 13.12 1.09 -9.78
N ASP A 192 12.59 0.29 -10.70
CA ASP A 192 12.99 0.34 -12.11
C ASP A 192 12.61 1.69 -12.75
N PHE A 193 11.46 2.24 -12.39
CA PHE A 193 11.00 3.55 -12.88
C PHE A 193 11.88 4.71 -12.38
N VAL A 194 12.24 4.71 -11.10
CA VAL A 194 13.09 5.74 -10.51
C VAL A 194 14.49 5.72 -11.11
N GLN A 195 15.06 4.53 -11.31
CA GLN A 195 16.35 4.40 -11.98
C GLN A 195 16.31 5.01 -13.39
N GLN A 196 15.24 4.75 -14.14
CA GLN A 196 15.09 5.21 -15.51
C GLN A 196 14.88 6.73 -15.63
N HIS A 197 14.03 7.31 -14.77
CA HIS A 197 13.57 8.70 -14.93
C HIS A 197 14.26 9.70 -14.01
N PHE A 198 14.76 9.26 -12.86
CA PHE A 198 15.37 10.12 -11.84
C PHE A 198 16.86 9.82 -11.60
N GLN A 199 17.39 8.77 -12.24
CA GLN A 199 18.80 8.37 -12.14
C GLN A 199 19.26 8.08 -10.69
N ILE A 200 18.32 7.71 -9.82
CA ILE A 200 18.56 7.29 -8.44
C ILE A 200 18.45 5.76 -8.34
N SER A 201 19.49 5.12 -7.82
CA SER A 201 19.56 3.66 -7.65
C SER A 201 19.14 3.22 -6.26
N MET A 202 17.87 2.86 -6.10
CA MET A 202 17.39 2.15 -4.90
C MET A 202 17.74 0.66 -4.97
N GLU A 203 17.94 0.03 -3.82
CA GLU A 203 18.38 -1.37 -3.76
C GLU A 203 17.22 -2.35 -4.01
N LYS A 204 17.35 -3.15 -5.07
CA LYS A 204 16.42 -4.22 -5.43
C LYS A 204 16.85 -5.53 -4.77
N THR A 205 16.13 -5.95 -3.73
CA THR A 205 16.39 -7.21 -3.03
C THR A 205 15.45 -8.31 -3.49
N GLU A 206 15.90 -9.57 -3.39
CA GLU A 206 15.07 -10.73 -3.69
C GLU A 206 13.89 -10.84 -2.71
N ILE A 207 12.72 -11.23 -3.23
CA ILE A 207 11.48 -11.29 -2.46
C ILE A 207 10.99 -12.73 -2.39
N VAL A 208 11.07 -13.29 -1.19
CA VAL A 208 10.39 -14.54 -0.82
C VAL A 208 9.28 -14.21 0.18
N CYS A 209 8.04 -14.51 -0.17
CA CYS A 209 6.88 -14.16 0.65
C CYS A 209 6.68 -15.15 1.82
N GLY A 210 6.68 -14.62 3.05
CA GLY A 210 6.38 -15.39 4.27
C GLY A 210 4.89 -15.45 4.66
N TYR A 211 4.01 -14.75 3.95
CA TYR A 211 2.62 -14.53 4.37
C TYR A 211 1.60 -15.52 3.78
N SER A 212 2.03 -16.51 3.00
CA SER A 212 1.14 -17.48 2.35
C SER A 212 0.22 -18.20 3.34
N ALA A 213 0.77 -18.61 4.49
CA ALA A 213 0.03 -19.26 5.56
C ALA A 213 -1.03 -18.35 6.22
N GLN A 214 -0.95 -17.03 6.05
CA GLN A 214 -1.85 -16.03 6.66
C GLN A 214 -2.96 -15.54 5.72
N ASN A 215 -2.86 -15.80 4.41
CA ASN A 215 -3.87 -15.39 3.43
C ASN A 215 -4.76 -16.56 2.98
N ASN A 216 -6.07 -16.49 3.25
CA ASN A 216 -7.04 -17.50 2.78
C ASN A 216 -7.15 -17.50 1.24
N GLN A 217 -6.88 -16.37 0.61
CA GLN A 217 -6.93 -16.16 -0.84
C GLN A 217 -5.55 -16.27 -1.51
N CYS A 218 -4.58 -16.94 -0.87
CA CYS A 218 -3.25 -17.11 -1.46
C CYS A 218 -3.30 -17.99 -2.72
N ILE A 219 -2.67 -17.54 -3.81
CA ILE A 219 -2.57 -18.30 -5.07
C ILE A 219 -1.40 -19.31 -5.11
N GLY A 220 -0.70 -19.49 -3.98
CA GLY A 220 0.38 -20.47 -3.85
C GLY A 220 1.49 -20.28 -4.89
N LYS A 221 1.86 -21.39 -5.56
CA LYS A 221 2.96 -21.45 -6.56
C LYS A 221 2.78 -20.53 -7.76
N GLN A 222 1.57 -20.02 -8.00
CA GLN A 222 1.32 -19.05 -9.07
C GLN A 222 1.78 -17.63 -8.69
N CYS A 223 2.05 -17.38 -7.41
CA CYS A 223 2.55 -16.10 -6.95
C CYS A 223 4.03 -15.94 -7.35
N PRO A 224 4.43 -14.79 -7.93
CA PRO A 224 5.83 -14.54 -8.31
C PRO A 224 6.78 -14.49 -7.11
N PHE A 225 6.25 -14.43 -5.89
CA PHE A 225 7.03 -14.40 -4.64
C PHE A 225 6.85 -15.69 -3.82
N SER A 226 6.32 -16.76 -4.42
CA SER A 226 6.27 -18.07 -3.77
C SER A 226 7.67 -18.68 -3.69
N ARG A 227 7.89 -19.54 -2.69
CA ARG A 227 9.09 -20.37 -2.60
C ARG A 227 9.03 -21.52 -3.59
#